data_AF-A0A381L6M8-F1
#
_entry.id   AF-A0A381L6M8-F1
#
_cell.length_a   1.000
_cell.length_b   1.000
_cell.length_c   1.000
_cell.angle_alpha   90.00
_cell.angle_beta   90.00
_cell.angle_gamma   90.00
#
_symmetry.space_group_name_H-M   'P 1'
#
loop_
_entity.id
_entity.type
_entity.pdbx_description
1 polymer ?
#
loop_
_entity_poly.entity_id
_entity_poly.type
_entity_poly.pdbx_seq_one_letter_code
_entity_poly.pdbx_strand_id
1 'polypeptide(L)'
;MVSTTTFIRSIRSAMILRLYYVKDVSIKTKILGAIPNSYIRPLQSRLHAISNRHISSTPQYSSRQLWGRTIPYDPIEARKAKPLTTWNQIYSVLTRRTAKWFYSVATLGIVIFYITHLETVPASGRTRFMFFTAKDAEEEGKRIYQTIMRESKNAILLPSDARTRQVNRVLRRLITANSLEHIDWEVNVILSNEKNAFVIPGGKVFIMSGILPIAQTDAGLASVLSHEIAHGIANHQAERMSSSFLIIWPLRIALFFCFDIWTGGILGNLLLEYGVNRPASRTQEREADYIGLMMMANACYDPSAAVVFWKRIEQLETAHGKLDLTWLSTHPSTNSRAELIKKWLPRAEAVREKNNCATTNRYYEGFRPLFQPMTYYSR
;
A
#
# COMPACT_ATOMS: atom_id res chain seq x y z
N MET A 1 23.98 -40.37 -7.17
CA MET A 1 22.96 -39.36 -6.83
C MET A 1 23.43 -38.62 -5.58
N VAL A 2 23.99 -37.42 -5.72
CA VAL A 2 24.29 -36.56 -4.56
C VAL A 2 22.94 -35.97 -4.14
N SER A 3 22.51 -36.22 -2.90
CA SER A 3 21.23 -35.70 -2.42
C SER A 3 21.21 -34.17 -2.59
N THR A 4 20.09 -33.62 -3.04
CA THR A 4 19.86 -32.16 -3.16
C THR A 4 20.24 -31.42 -1.87
N THR A 5 20.09 -32.08 -0.72
CA THR A 5 20.50 -31.65 0.61
C THR A 5 22.01 -31.44 0.76
N THR A 6 22.83 -32.30 0.14
CA THR A 6 24.31 -32.22 0.17
C THR A 6 24.83 -31.10 -0.74
N PHE A 7 24.19 -30.90 -1.90
CA PHE A 7 24.51 -29.79 -2.81
C PHE A 7 24.16 -28.43 -2.19
N ILE A 8 22.99 -28.32 -1.55
CA ILE A 8 22.56 -27.10 -0.84
C ILE A 8 23.45 -26.81 0.38
N ARG A 9 23.89 -27.83 1.13
CA ARG A 9 24.83 -27.66 2.25
C ARG A 9 26.23 -27.19 1.80
N SER A 10 26.72 -27.70 0.67
CA SER A 10 28.00 -27.28 0.09
C SER A 10 27.99 -25.81 -0.35
N ILE A 11 26.89 -25.35 -0.95
CA ILE A 11 26.72 -23.95 -1.35
C ILE A 11 26.60 -23.03 -0.11
N ARG A 12 25.85 -23.47 0.90
CA ARG A 12 25.68 -22.76 2.19
C ARG A 12 27.01 -22.43 2.87
N SER A 13 27.90 -23.41 3.04
CA SER A 13 29.19 -23.17 3.71
C SER A 13 30.12 -22.27 2.91
N ALA A 14 30.05 -22.30 1.57
CA ALA A 14 30.91 -21.49 0.70
C ALA A 14 30.46 -20.03 0.57
N MET A 15 29.14 -19.75 0.65
CA MET A 15 28.60 -18.39 0.55
C MET A 15 28.71 -17.58 1.85
N ILE A 16 28.42 -18.19 3.00
CA ILE A 16 28.51 -17.54 4.32
C ILE A 16 29.95 -17.05 4.60
N LEU A 17 30.95 -17.81 4.17
CA LEU A 17 32.36 -17.46 4.30
C LEU A 17 32.80 -16.28 3.43
N ARG A 18 32.04 -15.89 2.40
CA ARG A 18 32.47 -14.84 1.44
C ARG A 18 31.61 -13.58 1.41
N LEU A 19 30.38 -13.59 1.92
CA LEU A 19 29.61 -12.35 2.16
C LEU A 19 30.31 -11.40 3.15
N TYR A 20 31.12 -11.95 4.04
CA TYR A 20 32.02 -11.17 4.92
C TYR A 20 33.23 -10.56 4.19
N TYR A 21 33.50 -10.92 2.92
CA TYR A 21 34.73 -10.58 2.19
C TYR A 21 34.53 -9.83 0.86
N VAL A 22 33.31 -9.37 0.54
CA VAL A 22 33.06 -8.57 -0.67
C VAL A 22 33.49 -7.11 -0.46
N LYS A 23 34.59 -6.69 -1.10
CA LYS A 23 35.11 -5.31 -1.11
C LYS A 23 34.68 -4.47 -2.32
N ASP A 24 33.89 -5.02 -3.25
CA ASP A 24 33.59 -4.34 -4.50
C ASP A 24 32.45 -3.31 -4.36
N VAL A 25 32.83 -2.03 -4.34
CA VAL A 25 31.94 -0.87 -4.13
C VAL A 25 30.92 -0.72 -5.26
N SER A 26 31.24 -1.19 -6.47
CA SER A 26 30.41 -1.09 -7.69
C SER A 26 29.17 -1.99 -7.65
N ILE A 27 29.30 -3.19 -7.11
CA ILE A 27 28.17 -4.13 -6.94
C ILE A 27 27.32 -3.70 -5.75
N LYS A 28 27.95 -3.16 -4.70
CA LYS A 28 27.26 -2.56 -3.56
C LYS A 28 26.35 -1.40 -3.99
N THR A 29 26.81 -0.47 -4.82
CA THR A 29 26.01 0.68 -5.26
C THR A 29 24.86 0.31 -6.20
N LYS A 30 25.02 -0.69 -7.07
CA LYS A 30 23.93 -1.14 -7.96
C LYS A 30 22.85 -1.96 -7.25
N ILE A 31 23.20 -2.76 -6.24
CA ILE A 31 22.24 -3.55 -5.46
C ILE A 31 21.56 -2.69 -4.38
N LEU A 32 22.29 -1.75 -3.75
CA LEU A 32 21.75 -0.84 -2.74
C LEU A 32 20.93 0.31 -3.33
N GLY A 33 21.15 0.68 -4.60
CA GLY A 33 20.37 1.73 -5.28
C GLY A 33 18.90 1.38 -5.56
N ALA A 34 18.52 0.11 -5.40
CA ALA A 34 17.14 -0.38 -5.54
C ALA A 34 16.36 -0.43 -4.21
N ILE A 35 17.00 -0.04 -3.09
CA ILE A 35 16.41 -0.10 -1.75
C ILE A 35 16.23 1.34 -1.25
N PRO A 36 15.03 1.73 -0.75
CA PRO A 36 14.80 3.08 -0.22
C PRO A 36 15.81 3.45 0.88
N ASN A 37 16.32 4.68 0.84
CA ASN A 37 17.36 5.19 1.74
C ASN A 37 17.04 5.04 3.25
N SER A 38 15.76 4.93 3.62
CA SER A 38 15.29 4.68 4.98
C SER A 38 15.81 3.37 5.58
N TYR A 39 16.03 2.34 4.77
CA TYR A 39 16.55 1.04 5.20
C TYR A 39 18.09 0.98 5.21
N ILE A 40 18.77 1.98 4.63
CA ILE A 40 20.23 2.03 4.49
C ILE A 40 20.89 2.79 5.65
N ARG A 41 20.22 3.80 6.23
CA ARG A 41 20.79 4.66 7.30
C ARG A 41 21.27 3.89 8.55
N PRO A 42 20.59 2.85 9.06
CA PRO A 42 21.08 2.08 10.20
C PRO A 42 22.35 1.25 9.86
N LEU A 43 22.54 0.91 8.59
CA LEU A 43 23.75 0.23 8.09
C LEU A 43 24.90 1.21 7.84
N GLN A 44 24.62 2.42 7.35
CA GLN A 44 25.63 3.45 7.10
C GLN A 44 26.23 4.03 8.38
N SER A 45 25.46 4.19 9.46
CA SER A 45 26.00 4.65 10.75
C SER A 45 26.99 3.65 11.36
N ARG A 46 26.75 2.35 11.16
CA ARG A 46 27.69 1.27 11.53
C ARG A 46 28.94 1.22 10.64
N LEU A 47 28.84 1.65 9.38
CA LEU A 47 29.98 1.71 8.45
C LEU A 47 30.83 2.98 8.63
N HIS A 48 30.23 4.11 8.99
CA HIS A 48 30.97 5.33 9.32
C HIS A 48 31.81 5.20 10.60
N ALA A 49 31.35 4.41 11.58
CA ALA A 49 32.14 4.08 12.77
C ALA A 49 33.40 3.24 12.45
N ILE A 50 33.45 2.60 11.27
CA ILE A 50 34.59 1.82 10.79
C ILE A 50 35.53 2.68 9.92
N SER A 51 34.99 3.69 9.24
CA SER A 51 35.74 4.59 8.33
C SER A 51 36.64 5.61 9.04
N ASN A 52 36.42 5.90 10.33
CA ASN A 52 37.17 6.93 11.07
C ASN A 52 38.36 6.40 11.88
N ARG A 53 38.77 5.13 11.71
CA ARG A 53 40.07 4.69 12.22
C ARG A 53 41.15 5.07 11.22
N HIS A 54 42.01 6.02 11.62
CA HIS A 54 43.17 6.50 10.89
C HIS A 54 43.86 5.39 10.09
N ILE A 55 44.02 5.64 8.79
CA ILE A 55 44.83 4.82 7.88
C ILE A 55 46.30 5.07 8.23
N SER A 56 46.86 4.23 9.07
CA SER A 56 48.31 4.02 9.15
C SER A 56 48.73 3.05 8.04
N SER A 57 49.70 3.46 7.24
CA SER A 57 50.19 2.77 6.05
C SER A 57 51.12 1.60 6.36
N THR A 58 50.69 0.68 7.23
CA THR A 58 51.35 -0.61 7.44
C THR A 58 50.33 -1.73 7.20
N PRO A 59 50.65 -2.75 6.37
CA PRO A 59 49.73 -3.86 6.13
C PRO A 59 49.62 -4.69 7.40
N GLN A 60 48.60 -4.41 8.22
CA GLN A 60 48.28 -5.23 9.38
C GLN A 60 47.68 -6.57 8.92
N TYR A 61 48.47 -7.63 9.04
CA TYR A 61 48.01 -9.01 8.93
C TYR A 61 47.10 -9.34 10.11
N SER A 62 45.78 -9.28 9.91
CA SER A 62 44.84 -9.76 10.92
C SER A 62 44.63 -11.26 10.75
N SER A 63 44.97 -12.06 11.76
CA SER A 63 44.60 -13.48 11.82
C SER A 63 43.23 -13.62 12.50
N ARG A 64 42.35 -14.48 11.96
CA ARG A 64 41.14 -14.94 12.66
C ARG A 64 41.25 -16.44 12.89
N GLN A 65 40.97 -16.87 14.12
CA GLN A 65 40.88 -18.28 14.47
C GLN A 65 39.56 -18.85 13.96
N LEU A 66 39.66 -19.81 13.05
CA LEU A 66 38.56 -20.67 12.63
C LEU A 66 39.00 -22.10 12.91
N TRP A 67 38.27 -22.82 13.76
CA TRP A 67 38.55 -24.22 14.11
C TRP A 67 39.97 -24.44 14.66
N GLY A 68 40.43 -23.57 15.56
CA GLY A 68 41.76 -23.70 16.20
C GLY A 68 42.97 -23.43 15.29
N ARG A 69 42.77 -23.10 14.01
CA ARG A 69 43.85 -22.70 13.09
C ARG A 69 43.83 -21.20 12.83
N THR A 70 44.97 -20.55 12.98
CA THR A 70 45.22 -19.16 12.57
C THR A 70 45.51 -19.13 11.08
N ILE A 71 44.56 -18.63 10.29
CA ILE A 71 44.77 -18.41 8.85
C ILE A 71 45.20 -16.95 8.67
N PRO A 72 46.42 -16.67 8.18
CA PRO A 72 46.85 -15.31 7.90
C PRO A 72 46.02 -14.72 6.74
N TYR A 73 45.49 -13.51 6.93
CA TYR A 73 44.77 -12.80 5.88
C TYR A 73 45.76 -12.18 4.89
N ASP A 74 45.76 -12.68 3.65
CA ASP A 74 46.53 -12.11 2.54
C ASP A 74 45.61 -11.33 1.57
N PRO A 75 45.74 -9.99 1.49
CA PRO A 75 44.92 -9.15 0.62
C PRO A 75 45.21 -9.30 -0.89
N ILE A 76 46.33 -9.94 -1.28
CA ILE A 76 46.69 -10.22 -2.68
C ILE A 76 46.02 -11.53 -3.13
N GLU A 77 46.07 -12.57 -2.31
CA GLU A 77 45.34 -13.84 -2.50
C GLU A 77 43.83 -13.62 -2.65
N ALA A 78 43.25 -12.77 -1.79
CA ALA A 78 41.83 -12.42 -1.86
C ALA A 78 41.44 -11.76 -3.20
N ARG A 79 42.35 -10.99 -3.81
CA ARG A 79 42.17 -10.33 -5.12
C ARG A 79 42.28 -11.30 -6.30
N LYS A 80 43.04 -12.39 -6.15
CA LYS A 80 43.23 -13.45 -7.16
C LYS A 80 42.24 -14.59 -7.04
N ALA A 81 41.36 -14.54 -6.05
CA ALA A 81 40.51 -15.64 -5.70
C ALA A 81 39.44 -15.85 -6.80
N LYS A 82 39.42 -17.04 -7.41
CA LYS A 82 38.50 -17.39 -8.51
C LYS A 82 37.02 -17.25 -8.09
N PRO A 83 36.10 -16.95 -9.03
CA PRO A 83 34.67 -16.96 -8.75
C PRO A 83 34.24 -18.36 -8.31
N LEU A 84 33.34 -18.44 -7.33
CA LEU A 84 32.84 -19.72 -6.75
C LEU A 84 32.15 -20.60 -7.81
N THR A 85 31.61 -19.97 -8.83
CA THR A 85 30.99 -20.61 -9.99
C THR A 85 31.38 -19.83 -11.24
N THR A 86 31.75 -20.52 -12.31
CA THR A 86 31.96 -19.89 -13.62
C THR A 86 30.63 -19.77 -14.37
N TRP A 87 30.53 -18.81 -15.30
CA TRP A 87 29.36 -18.70 -16.19
C TRP A 87 29.09 -20.01 -16.94
N ASN A 88 30.14 -20.74 -17.32
CA ASN A 88 30.03 -22.04 -17.98
C ASN A 88 29.43 -23.11 -17.04
N GLN A 89 29.76 -23.09 -15.74
CA GLN A 89 29.14 -23.99 -14.77
C GLN A 89 27.66 -23.69 -14.58
N ILE A 90 27.29 -22.41 -14.46
CA ILE A 90 25.87 -21.99 -14.38
C ILE A 90 25.12 -22.39 -15.66
N TYR A 91 25.69 -22.08 -16.83
CA TYR A 91 25.10 -22.42 -18.13
C TYR A 91 24.93 -23.93 -18.30
N SER A 92 25.93 -24.73 -17.93
CA SER A 92 25.86 -26.20 -18.02
C SER A 92 24.84 -26.82 -17.05
N VAL A 93 24.45 -26.13 -15.98
CA VAL A 93 23.37 -26.54 -15.07
C VAL A 93 22.01 -26.13 -15.64
N LEU A 94 21.87 -24.89 -16.10
CA LEU A 94 20.62 -24.36 -16.68
C LEU A 94 20.22 -25.08 -17.98
N THR A 95 21.20 -25.58 -18.74
CA THR A 95 20.94 -26.28 -20.01
C THR A 95 20.68 -27.78 -19.87
N ARG A 96 20.80 -28.36 -18.66
CA ARG A 96 20.49 -29.79 -18.43
C ARG A 96 19.03 -30.07 -18.76
N ARG A 97 18.76 -31.24 -19.35
CA ARG A 97 17.37 -31.68 -19.63
C ARG A 97 16.49 -31.64 -18.39
N THR A 98 17.02 -32.05 -17.23
CA THR A 98 16.31 -32.02 -15.95
C THR A 98 15.99 -30.59 -15.50
N ALA A 99 16.91 -29.64 -15.68
CA ALA A 99 16.69 -28.24 -15.35
C ALA A 99 15.64 -27.60 -16.30
N LYS A 100 15.74 -27.88 -17.61
CA LYS A 100 14.72 -27.47 -18.59
C LYS A 100 13.33 -27.99 -18.24
N TRP A 101 13.22 -29.27 -17.86
CA TRP A 101 11.96 -29.87 -17.42
C TRP A 101 11.42 -29.18 -16.16
N PHE A 102 12.29 -28.95 -15.16
CA PHE A 102 11.90 -28.26 -13.92
C PHE A 102 11.37 -26.84 -14.17
N TYR A 103 12.08 -26.01 -14.93
CA TYR A 103 11.60 -24.65 -15.23
C TYR A 103 10.36 -24.64 -16.11
N SER A 104 10.19 -25.63 -17.01
CA SER A 104 8.95 -25.78 -17.80
C SER A 104 7.74 -26.10 -16.91
N VAL A 105 7.88 -27.07 -16.00
CA VAL A 105 6.83 -27.43 -15.03
C VAL A 105 6.55 -26.27 -14.08
N ALA A 106 7.59 -25.59 -13.58
CA ALA A 106 7.42 -24.42 -12.72
C ALA A 106 6.69 -23.27 -13.44
N THR A 107 7.03 -23.02 -14.70
CA THR A 107 6.39 -21.98 -15.51
C THR A 107 4.92 -22.32 -15.76
N LEU A 108 4.64 -23.59 -16.11
CA LEU A 108 3.26 -24.07 -16.26
C LEU A 108 2.48 -23.92 -14.95
N GLY A 109 3.08 -24.29 -13.81
CA GLY A 109 2.48 -24.11 -12.48
C GLY A 109 2.17 -22.65 -12.16
N ILE A 110 3.07 -21.71 -12.48
CA ILE A 110 2.85 -20.27 -12.30
C ILE A 110 1.71 -19.77 -13.19
N VAL A 111 1.65 -20.22 -14.45
CA VAL A 111 0.59 -19.84 -15.40
C VAL A 111 -0.75 -20.37 -14.93
N ILE A 112 -0.83 -21.65 -14.52
CA ILE A 112 -2.05 -22.25 -13.96
C ILE A 112 -2.46 -21.47 -12.72
N PHE A 113 -1.53 -21.23 -11.79
CA PHE A 113 -1.80 -20.47 -10.58
C PHE A 113 -2.32 -19.06 -10.87
N TYR A 114 -1.74 -18.34 -11.84
CA TYR A 114 -2.21 -17.02 -12.23
C TYR A 114 -3.65 -17.08 -12.75
N ILE A 115 -3.92 -18.00 -13.69
CA ILE A 115 -5.25 -18.14 -14.32
C ILE A 115 -6.31 -18.56 -13.32
N THR A 116 -6.03 -19.49 -12.40
CA THR A 116 -7.01 -19.96 -11.41
C THR A 116 -7.35 -18.91 -10.35
N HIS A 117 -6.56 -17.84 -10.24
CA HIS A 117 -6.80 -16.72 -9.32
C HIS A 117 -7.26 -15.46 -10.06
N LEU A 118 -7.72 -15.58 -11.31
CA LEU A 118 -8.39 -14.49 -12.00
C LEU A 118 -9.86 -14.42 -11.58
N GLU A 119 -10.27 -13.25 -11.12
CA GLU A 119 -11.64 -12.92 -10.78
C GLU A 119 -12.15 -11.77 -11.65
N THR A 120 -13.46 -11.69 -11.84
CA THR A 120 -14.09 -10.57 -12.54
C THR A 120 -14.75 -9.64 -11.53
N VAL A 121 -14.47 -8.34 -11.62
CA VAL A 121 -15.05 -7.32 -10.75
C VAL A 121 -16.55 -7.16 -11.07
N PRO A 122 -17.47 -7.36 -10.12
CA PRO A 122 -18.91 -7.30 -10.39
C PRO A 122 -19.38 -5.93 -10.92
N ALA A 123 -18.75 -4.84 -10.49
CA ALA A 123 -19.15 -3.48 -10.85
C ALA A 123 -18.69 -3.04 -12.26
N SER A 124 -17.53 -3.53 -12.73
CA SER A 124 -16.90 -3.04 -13.97
C SER A 124 -16.73 -4.11 -15.05
N GLY A 125 -16.87 -5.40 -14.71
CA GLY A 125 -16.59 -6.52 -15.63
C GLY A 125 -15.09 -6.74 -15.90
N ARG A 126 -14.21 -6.02 -15.19
CA ARG A 126 -12.76 -6.12 -15.37
C ARG A 126 -12.21 -7.39 -14.74
N THR A 127 -11.35 -8.11 -15.45
CA THR A 127 -10.59 -9.22 -14.89
C THR A 127 -9.41 -8.73 -14.06
N ARG A 128 -9.17 -9.36 -12.91
CA ARG A 128 -8.09 -9.04 -11.98
C ARG A 128 -7.52 -10.28 -11.32
N PHE A 129 -6.27 -10.21 -10.89
CA PHE A 129 -5.61 -11.28 -10.13
C PHE A 129 -5.83 -11.08 -8.63
N MET A 130 -6.38 -12.10 -7.97
CA MET A 130 -6.74 -12.10 -6.55
C MET A 130 -6.14 -13.33 -5.85
N PHE A 131 -4.96 -13.14 -5.26
CA PHE A 131 -4.34 -14.14 -4.39
C PHE A 131 -4.74 -13.93 -2.92
N PHE A 132 -4.76 -12.67 -2.49
CA PHE A 132 -5.26 -12.28 -1.18
C PHE A 132 -6.76 -12.02 -1.25
N THR A 133 -7.46 -12.50 -0.24
CA THR A 133 -8.89 -12.31 -0.04
C THR A 133 -9.18 -11.00 0.70
N ALA A 134 -10.45 -10.62 0.76
CA ALA A 134 -10.90 -9.51 1.61
C ALA A 134 -10.55 -9.74 3.09
N LYS A 135 -10.59 -10.99 3.55
CA LYS A 135 -10.23 -11.37 4.92
C LYS A 135 -8.75 -11.16 5.21
N ASP A 136 -7.87 -11.54 4.28
CA ASP A 136 -6.44 -11.30 4.42
C ASP A 136 -6.13 -9.79 4.54
N ALA A 137 -6.83 -8.98 3.74
CA ALA A 137 -6.73 -7.53 3.82
C ALA A 137 -7.26 -6.97 5.15
N GLU A 138 -8.32 -7.54 5.72
CA GLU A 138 -8.85 -7.20 7.04
C GLU A 138 -7.87 -7.51 8.17
N GLU A 139 -7.23 -8.69 8.14
CA GLU A 139 -6.21 -9.07 9.11
C GLU A 139 -5.02 -8.11 9.10
N GLU A 140 -4.59 -7.69 7.90
CA GLU A 140 -3.55 -6.68 7.78
C GLU A 140 -4.04 -5.29 8.21
N GLY A 141 -5.29 -4.95 7.91
CA GLY A 141 -5.96 -3.74 8.38
C GLY A 141 -5.89 -3.59 9.91
N LYS A 142 -6.03 -4.69 10.67
CA LYS A 142 -5.91 -4.67 12.15
C LYS A 142 -4.52 -4.23 12.62
N ARG A 143 -3.45 -4.62 11.92
CA ARG A 143 -2.07 -4.22 12.26
C ARG A 143 -1.82 -2.75 11.94
N ILE A 144 -2.34 -2.29 10.81
CA ILE A 144 -2.23 -0.90 10.37
C ILE A 144 -3.01 0.00 11.33
N TYR A 145 -4.23 -0.39 11.69
CA TYR A 145 -5.04 0.30 12.70
C TYR A 145 -4.27 0.53 13.99
N GLN A 146 -3.68 -0.52 14.57
CA GLN A 146 -2.87 -0.40 15.79
C GLN A 146 -1.67 0.54 15.65
N THR A 147 -1.11 0.66 14.45
CA THR A 147 0.01 1.57 14.18
C THR A 147 -0.46 3.01 14.11
N ILE A 148 -1.52 3.28 13.33
CA ILE A 148 -2.11 4.62 13.23
C ILE A 148 -2.60 5.12 14.59
N MET A 149 -3.27 4.26 15.37
CA MET A 149 -3.77 4.63 16.70
C MET A 149 -2.65 4.95 17.68
N ARG A 150 -1.48 4.28 17.57
CA ARG A 150 -0.30 4.62 18.38
C ARG A 150 0.29 5.97 17.98
N GLU A 151 0.43 6.21 16.68
CA GLU A 151 1.03 7.44 16.13
C GLU A 151 0.12 8.66 16.31
N SER A 152 -1.19 8.48 16.18
CA SER A 152 -2.20 9.55 16.19
C SER A 152 -2.88 9.73 17.55
N LYS A 153 -2.46 9.00 18.59
CA LYS A 153 -3.15 8.91 19.89
C LYS A 153 -3.57 10.27 20.47
N ASN A 154 -2.71 11.28 20.37
CA ASN A 154 -2.93 12.61 20.96
C ASN A 154 -3.63 13.60 20.01
N ALA A 155 -3.86 13.22 18.76
CA ALA A 155 -4.45 14.06 17.72
C ALA A 155 -5.87 13.62 17.36
N ILE A 156 -6.34 12.46 17.84
CA ILE A 156 -7.72 12.02 17.61
C ILE A 156 -8.69 12.93 18.36
N LEU A 157 -9.65 13.47 17.62
CA LEU A 157 -10.69 14.34 18.16
C LEU A 157 -11.72 13.54 18.96
N LEU A 158 -12.23 14.15 20.01
CA LEU A 158 -13.27 13.55 20.84
C LEU A 158 -14.56 13.29 20.03
N PRO A 159 -15.37 12.29 20.42
CA PRO A 159 -16.69 12.06 19.81
C PRO A 159 -17.62 13.28 19.87
N SER A 160 -17.43 14.15 20.87
CA SER A 160 -18.16 15.39 21.07
C SER A 160 -17.63 16.57 20.25
N ASP A 161 -16.58 16.42 19.44
CA ASP A 161 -16.16 17.46 18.51
C ASP A 161 -17.19 17.59 17.36
N ALA A 162 -17.47 18.82 16.92
CA ALA A 162 -18.43 19.07 15.85
C ALA A 162 -18.06 18.37 14.54
N ARG A 163 -16.75 18.29 14.23
CA ARG A 163 -16.21 17.61 13.05
C ARG A 163 -16.44 16.11 13.15
N THR A 164 -16.16 15.52 14.31
CA THR A 164 -16.40 14.09 14.56
C THR A 164 -17.89 13.74 14.47
N ARG A 165 -18.77 14.59 15.01
CA ARG A 165 -20.23 14.41 14.85
C ARG A 165 -20.68 14.50 13.40
N GLN A 166 -20.15 15.46 12.64
CA GLN A 166 -20.46 15.61 11.22
C GLN A 166 -20.06 14.35 10.44
N VAL A 167 -18.82 13.88 10.59
CA VAL A 167 -18.32 12.68 9.93
C VAL A 167 -19.17 11.46 10.30
N ASN A 168 -19.45 11.26 11.59
CA ASN A 168 -20.30 10.15 12.04
C ASN A 168 -21.71 10.20 11.45
N ARG A 169 -22.33 11.38 11.40
CA ARG A 169 -23.67 11.55 10.81
C ARG A 169 -23.68 11.17 9.33
N VAL A 170 -22.70 11.66 8.56
CA VAL A 170 -22.60 11.37 7.13
C VAL A 170 -22.31 9.89 6.89
N LEU A 171 -21.35 9.32 7.63
CA LEU A 171 -20.99 7.91 7.49
C LEU A 171 -22.17 6.99 7.83
N ARG A 172 -22.89 7.23 8.94
CA ARG A 172 -24.05 6.41 9.32
C ARG A 172 -25.14 6.39 8.25
N ARG A 173 -25.40 7.54 7.62
CA ARG A 173 -26.36 7.64 6.52
C ARG A 173 -25.91 6.84 5.29
N LEU A 174 -24.62 6.90 4.94
CA LEU A 174 -24.03 6.09 3.87
C LEU A 174 -24.12 4.58 4.16
N ILE A 175 -23.77 4.16 5.38
CA ILE A 175 -23.82 2.76 5.80
C ILE A 175 -25.25 2.22 5.69
N THR A 176 -26.20 2.95 6.28
CA THR A 176 -27.60 2.51 6.37
C THR A 176 -28.24 2.38 4.98
N ALA A 177 -28.02 3.38 4.12
CA ALA A 177 -28.60 3.37 2.79
C ALA A 177 -28.03 2.24 1.90
N ASN A 178 -26.78 1.83 2.14
CA ASN A 178 -26.08 0.85 1.31
C ASN A 178 -25.96 -0.54 1.95
N SER A 179 -26.70 -0.80 3.04
CA SER A 179 -26.75 -2.11 3.73
C SER A 179 -25.38 -2.62 4.21
N LEU A 180 -24.55 -1.71 4.75
CA LEU A 180 -23.18 -2.00 5.18
C LEU A 180 -23.05 -2.21 6.69
N GLU A 181 -24.14 -2.43 7.41
CA GLU A 181 -24.17 -2.57 8.89
C GLU A 181 -23.45 -3.81 9.39
N HIS A 182 -23.22 -4.79 8.51
CA HIS A 182 -22.49 -6.02 8.82
C HIS A 182 -20.97 -5.80 9.03
N ILE A 183 -20.46 -4.60 8.74
CA ILE A 183 -19.05 -4.22 8.95
C ILE A 183 -18.93 -3.40 10.25
N ASP A 184 -17.87 -3.64 11.03
CA ASP A 184 -17.58 -2.94 12.29
C ASP A 184 -16.99 -1.52 12.07
N TRP A 185 -17.85 -0.59 11.67
CA TRP A 185 -17.46 0.77 11.33
C TRP A 185 -17.00 1.59 12.54
N GLU A 186 -15.83 2.22 12.39
CA GLU A 186 -15.26 3.09 13.42
C GLU A 186 -14.68 4.36 12.80
N VAL A 187 -15.06 5.51 13.35
CA VAL A 187 -14.61 6.82 12.86
C VAL A 187 -13.52 7.38 13.74
N ASN A 188 -12.38 7.67 13.11
CA ASN A 188 -11.23 8.33 13.73
C ASN A 188 -10.93 9.64 12.99
N VAL A 189 -11.37 10.76 13.54
CA VAL A 189 -11.02 12.09 12.99
C VAL A 189 -9.76 12.58 13.68
N ILE A 190 -8.71 12.81 12.89
CA ILE A 190 -7.39 13.22 13.37
C ILE A 190 -7.19 14.69 13.07
N LEU A 191 -6.83 15.46 14.10
CA LEU A 191 -6.46 16.87 13.97
C LEU A 191 -5.14 16.98 13.21
N SER A 192 -5.24 17.32 11.93
CA SER A 192 -4.10 17.50 11.03
C SER A 192 -4.45 18.49 9.93
N ASN A 193 -3.44 19.22 9.45
CA ASN A 193 -3.55 20.10 8.27
C ASN A 193 -3.49 19.31 6.96
N GLU A 194 -3.18 18.01 7.02
CA GLU A 194 -3.23 17.14 5.87
C GLU A 194 -4.63 17.06 5.27
N LYS A 195 -4.69 17.15 3.94
CA LYS A 195 -5.92 17.10 3.17
C LYS A 195 -6.09 15.67 2.71
N ASN A 196 -6.45 14.77 3.63
CA ASN A 196 -6.58 13.34 3.35
C ASN A 196 -7.73 12.67 4.12
N ALA A 197 -8.16 11.53 3.61
CA ALA A 197 -9.08 10.61 4.23
C ALA A 197 -8.77 9.21 3.68
N PHE A 198 -9.01 8.16 4.45
CA PHE A 198 -8.91 6.80 3.94
C PHE A 198 -9.72 5.83 4.79
N VAL A 199 -10.14 4.73 4.15
CA VAL A 199 -10.76 3.60 4.84
C VAL A 199 -9.86 2.39 4.71
N ILE A 200 -9.48 1.81 5.84
CA ILE A 200 -8.77 0.54 5.86
C ILE A 200 -9.77 -0.63 5.97
N PRO A 201 -9.40 -1.83 5.48
CA PRO A 201 -10.20 -3.03 5.64
C PRO A 201 -10.65 -3.25 7.08
N GLY A 202 -11.89 -3.72 7.26
CA GLY A 202 -12.53 -3.87 8.58
C GLY A 202 -13.30 -2.63 9.05
N GLY A 203 -13.59 -1.67 8.17
CA GLY A 203 -14.51 -0.56 8.46
C GLY A 203 -13.90 0.59 9.26
N LYS A 204 -12.58 0.67 9.39
CA LYS A 204 -11.94 1.74 10.17
C LYS A 204 -11.68 2.94 9.25
N VAL A 205 -12.33 4.06 9.56
CA VAL A 205 -12.36 5.28 8.78
C VAL A 205 -11.45 6.32 9.42
N PHE A 206 -10.51 6.87 8.66
CA PHE A 206 -9.60 7.91 9.12
C PHE A 206 -9.81 9.18 8.31
N ILE A 207 -10.09 10.30 8.99
CA ILE A 207 -10.31 11.61 8.37
C ILE A 207 -9.30 12.59 8.95
N MET A 208 -8.44 13.17 8.10
CA MET A 208 -7.60 14.28 8.51
C MET A 208 -8.42 15.56 8.46
N SER A 209 -8.44 16.36 9.53
CA SER A 209 -9.31 17.53 9.61
C SER A 209 -9.12 18.55 8.46
N GLY A 210 -7.95 18.58 7.83
CA GLY A 210 -7.63 19.44 6.69
C GLY A 210 -8.42 19.16 5.41
N ILE A 211 -9.06 17.99 5.26
CA ILE A 211 -9.95 17.69 4.11
C ILE A 211 -11.33 18.35 4.25
N LEU A 212 -11.79 18.62 5.48
CA LEU A 212 -13.15 19.10 5.76
C LEU A 212 -13.45 20.48 5.15
N PRO A 213 -12.52 21.46 5.18
CA PRO A 213 -12.73 22.75 4.50
C PRO A 213 -12.87 22.63 2.96
N ILE A 214 -12.36 21.56 2.35
CA ILE A 214 -12.49 21.31 0.91
C ILE A 214 -13.87 20.71 0.60
N ALA A 215 -14.32 19.79 1.45
CA ALA A 215 -15.66 19.19 1.37
C ALA A 215 -16.77 20.23 1.55
N GLN A 216 -16.62 21.17 2.50
CA GLN A 216 -17.52 22.27 2.88
C GLN A 216 -18.92 21.88 3.38
N THR A 217 -19.51 20.81 2.86
CA THR A 217 -20.89 20.39 3.12
C THR A 217 -20.95 18.90 3.42
N ASP A 218 -22.05 18.44 4.03
CA ASP A 218 -22.28 17.01 4.25
C ASP A 218 -22.32 16.21 2.94
N ALA A 219 -22.82 16.79 1.84
CA ALA A 219 -22.81 16.14 0.53
C ALA A 219 -21.40 16.06 -0.07
N GLY A 220 -20.60 17.12 0.09
CA GLY A 220 -19.18 17.10 -0.27
C GLY A 220 -18.40 16.06 0.54
N LEU A 221 -18.64 15.98 1.85
CA LEU A 221 -18.02 14.97 2.71
C LEU A 221 -18.50 13.56 2.35
N ALA A 222 -19.77 13.40 1.98
CA ALA A 222 -20.31 12.14 1.50
C ALA A 222 -19.61 11.67 0.23
N SER A 223 -19.21 12.57 -0.67
CA SER A 223 -18.42 12.20 -1.86
C SER A 223 -17.06 11.61 -1.50
N VAL A 224 -16.37 12.17 -0.51
CA VAL A 224 -15.09 11.64 0.01
C VAL A 224 -15.28 10.28 0.67
N LEU A 225 -16.22 10.18 1.61
CA LEU A 225 -16.45 8.94 2.37
C LEU A 225 -16.95 7.81 1.48
N SER A 226 -17.89 8.07 0.58
CA SER A 226 -18.42 7.05 -0.33
C SER A 226 -17.35 6.54 -1.31
N HIS A 227 -16.45 7.42 -1.78
CA HIS A 227 -15.29 7.03 -2.58
C HIS A 227 -14.36 6.08 -1.81
N GLU A 228 -14.03 6.41 -0.55
CA GLU A 228 -13.19 5.54 0.28
C GLU A 228 -13.84 4.20 0.62
N ILE A 229 -15.14 4.21 0.93
CA ILE A 229 -15.89 2.97 1.17
C ILE A 229 -15.94 2.12 -0.10
N ALA A 230 -16.08 2.75 -1.28
CA ALA A 230 -16.09 2.06 -2.55
C ALA A 230 -14.79 1.31 -2.84
N HIS A 231 -13.62 1.85 -2.44
CA HIS A 231 -12.36 1.09 -2.50
C HIS A 231 -12.42 -0.22 -1.70
N GLY A 232 -13.02 -0.18 -0.50
CA GLY A 232 -13.19 -1.34 0.37
C GLY A 232 -14.16 -2.37 -0.23
N ILE A 233 -15.35 -1.94 -0.67
CA ILE A 233 -16.36 -2.80 -1.30
C ILE A 233 -15.80 -3.47 -2.56
N ALA A 234 -15.03 -2.72 -3.36
CA ALA A 234 -14.40 -3.25 -4.55
C ALA A 234 -13.15 -4.10 -4.25
N ASN A 235 -12.74 -4.28 -2.99
CA ASN A 235 -11.55 -5.03 -2.57
C ASN A 235 -10.25 -4.54 -3.23
N HIS A 236 -10.11 -3.23 -3.48
CA HIS A 236 -8.95 -2.66 -4.15
C HIS A 236 -7.64 -2.83 -3.35
N GLN A 237 -7.70 -2.89 -2.02
CA GLN A 237 -6.54 -3.18 -1.16
C GLN A 237 -6.05 -4.62 -1.36
N ALA A 238 -6.95 -5.61 -1.31
CA ALA A 238 -6.61 -7.03 -1.53
C ALA A 238 -6.05 -7.27 -2.95
N GLU A 239 -6.59 -6.58 -3.96
CA GLU A 239 -6.08 -6.60 -5.32
C GLU A 239 -4.64 -6.04 -5.41
N ARG A 240 -4.36 -4.93 -4.72
CA ARG A 240 -3.00 -4.36 -4.67
C ARG A 240 -2.02 -5.29 -3.96
N MET A 241 -2.41 -5.85 -2.81
CA MET A 241 -1.60 -6.86 -2.11
C MET A 241 -1.30 -8.06 -3.03
N SER A 242 -2.30 -8.53 -3.79
CA SER A 242 -2.15 -9.63 -4.75
C SER A 242 -1.19 -9.27 -5.88
N SER A 243 -1.30 -8.06 -6.43
CA SER A 243 -0.37 -7.59 -7.47
C SER A 243 1.07 -7.50 -6.96
N SER A 244 1.27 -7.10 -5.70
CA SER A 244 2.59 -6.96 -5.09
C SER A 244 3.22 -8.31 -4.76
N PHE A 245 2.41 -9.32 -4.46
CA PHE A 245 2.86 -10.71 -4.32
C PHE A 245 3.64 -11.18 -5.56
N LEU A 246 3.14 -10.89 -6.77
CA LEU A 246 3.77 -11.31 -8.03
C LEU A 246 5.18 -10.75 -8.22
N ILE A 247 5.50 -9.62 -7.59
CA ILE A 247 6.83 -8.98 -7.66
C ILE A 247 7.71 -9.42 -6.48
N ILE A 248 7.15 -9.41 -5.27
CA ILE A 248 7.88 -9.60 -4.02
C ILE A 248 8.30 -11.06 -3.84
N TRP A 249 7.48 -12.03 -4.25
CA TRP A 249 7.79 -13.45 -4.05
C TRP A 249 8.94 -13.98 -4.91
N PRO A 250 9.02 -13.69 -6.22
CA PRO A 250 10.19 -14.06 -7.01
C PRO A 250 11.47 -13.42 -6.46
N LEU A 251 11.39 -12.15 -6.04
CA LEU A 251 12.50 -11.45 -5.39
C LEU A 251 12.92 -12.16 -4.09
N ARG A 252 11.96 -12.62 -3.28
CA ARG A 252 12.23 -13.40 -2.06
C ARG A 252 13.05 -14.64 -2.35
N ILE A 253 12.60 -15.41 -3.33
CA ILE A 253 13.24 -16.67 -3.74
C ILE A 253 14.66 -16.36 -4.24
N ALA A 254 14.81 -15.35 -5.10
CA ALA A 254 16.12 -14.93 -5.59
C ALA A 254 17.06 -14.49 -4.46
N LEU A 255 16.60 -13.68 -3.50
CA LEU A 255 17.42 -13.24 -2.37
C LEU A 255 17.84 -14.39 -1.47
N PHE A 256 16.95 -15.35 -1.23
CA PHE A 256 17.27 -16.54 -0.46
C PHE A 256 18.29 -17.42 -1.17
N PHE A 257 18.08 -17.76 -2.44
CA PHE A 257 18.98 -18.69 -3.16
C PHE A 257 20.30 -18.04 -3.61
N CYS A 258 20.29 -16.76 -3.98
CA CYS A 258 21.48 -16.07 -4.51
C CYS A 258 22.31 -15.38 -3.42
N PHE A 259 21.74 -15.12 -2.24
CA PHE A 259 22.43 -14.37 -1.18
C PHE A 259 22.27 -14.97 0.23
N ASP A 260 21.54 -16.07 0.41
CA ASP A 260 21.23 -16.69 1.73
C ASP A 260 20.61 -15.69 2.73
N ILE A 261 19.92 -14.68 2.20
CA ILE A 261 19.27 -13.67 3.02
C ILE A 261 17.89 -14.20 3.39
N TRP A 262 17.70 -14.55 4.67
CA TRP A 262 16.37 -14.77 5.20
C TRP A 262 15.67 -13.43 5.38
N THR A 263 14.72 -13.18 4.49
CA THR A 263 14.07 -11.88 4.32
C THR A 263 12.75 -11.74 5.07
N GLY A 264 12.48 -12.63 6.04
CA GLY A 264 11.17 -12.77 6.70
C GLY A 264 10.48 -11.45 7.08
N GLY A 265 11.12 -10.63 7.92
CA GLY A 265 10.56 -9.32 8.33
C GLY A 265 10.69 -8.23 7.26
N ILE A 266 11.72 -8.29 6.40
CA ILE A 266 12.01 -7.27 5.39
C ILE A 266 10.95 -7.29 4.28
N LEU A 267 10.54 -8.48 3.83
CA LEU A 267 9.54 -8.60 2.77
C LEU A 267 8.10 -8.51 3.26
N GLY A 268 7.85 -8.76 4.54
CA GLY A 268 6.57 -8.41 5.16
C GLY A 268 6.35 -6.90 5.13
N ASN A 269 7.36 -6.13 5.51
CA ASN A 269 7.33 -4.67 5.41
C ASN A 269 7.22 -4.19 3.95
N LEU A 270 7.86 -4.88 3.02
CA LEU A 270 7.74 -4.56 1.59
C LEU A 270 6.32 -4.87 1.06
N LEU A 271 5.70 -5.95 1.51
CA LEU A 271 4.32 -6.27 1.14
C LEU A 271 3.35 -5.24 1.70
N LEU A 272 3.61 -4.71 2.90
CA LEU A 272 2.87 -3.59 3.47
C LEU A 272 3.05 -2.30 2.66
N GLU A 273 4.29 -1.92 2.38
CA GLU A 273 4.64 -0.70 1.66
C GLU A 273 4.09 -0.70 0.22
N TYR A 274 4.19 -1.82 -0.49
CA TYR A 274 3.78 -1.93 -1.89
C TYR A 274 2.38 -2.51 -2.09
N GLY A 275 1.82 -3.21 -1.10
CA GLY A 275 0.47 -3.78 -1.16
C GLY A 275 -0.59 -2.87 -0.59
N VAL A 276 -0.27 -2.11 0.47
CA VAL A 276 -1.25 -1.26 1.17
C VAL A 276 -1.00 0.23 0.94
N ASN A 277 0.25 0.70 1.08
CA ASN A 277 0.58 2.13 0.93
C ASN A 277 0.74 2.56 -0.54
N ARG A 278 0.63 1.62 -1.49
CA ARG A 278 0.72 1.94 -2.92
C ARG A 278 -0.52 2.72 -3.37
N PRO A 279 -0.34 3.83 -4.12
CA PRO A 279 -1.46 4.59 -4.68
C PRO A 279 -2.38 3.68 -5.52
N ALA A 280 -3.68 3.96 -5.53
CA ALA A 280 -4.60 3.16 -6.32
C ALA A 280 -4.33 3.34 -7.82
N SER A 281 -4.62 2.31 -8.61
CA SER A 281 -4.50 2.45 -10.06
C SER A 281 -5.59 3.39 -10.60
N ARG A 282 -5.34 4.00 -11.76
CA ARG A 282 -6.33 4.86 -12.45
C ARG A 282 -7.67 4.15 -12.70
N THR A 283 -7.63 2.84 -12.89
CA THR A 283 -8.84 2.03 -13.09
C THR A 283 -9.59 1.84 -11.78
N GLN A 284 -8.88 1.58 -10.68
CA GLN A 284 -9.46 1.47 -9.34
C GLN A 284 -10.09 2.80 -8.89
N GLU A 285 -9.47 3.94 -9.19
CA GLU A 285 -10.03 5.26 -8.91
C GLU A 285 -11.34 5.51 -9.67
N ARG A 286 -11.41 5.12 -10.95
CA ARG A 286 -12.65 5.24 -11.75
C ARG A 286 -13.76 4.33 -11.23
N GLU A 287 -13.41 3.12 -10.81
CA GLU A 287 -14.34 2.16 -10.19
C GLU A 287 -14.88 2.73 -8.87
N ALA A 288 -13.99 3.28 -8.03
CA ALA A 288 -14.36 3.88 -6.75
C ALA A 288 -15.20 5.16 -6.93
N ASP A 289 -14.89 6.03 -7.91
CA ASP A 289 -15.71 7.20 -8.24
C ASP A 289 -17.13 6.78 -8.63
N TYR A 290 -17.26 5.80 -9.50
CA TYR A 290 -18.56 5.35 -10.00
C TYR A 290 -19.39 4.72 -8.87
N ILE A 291 -18.82 3.78 -8.12
CA ILE A 291 -19.50 3.11 -7.01
C ILE A 291 -19.84 4.13 -5.92
N GLY A 292 -18.89 4.99 -5.52
CA GLY A 292 -19.09 6.03 -4.51
C GLY A 292 -20.20 7.00 -4.90
N LEU A 293 -20.25 7.43 -6.17
CA LEU A 293 -21.32 8.30 -6.68
C LEU A 293 -22.70 7.64 -6.56
N MET A 294 -22.82 6.36 -6.91
CA MET A 294 -24.07 5.61 -6.74
C MET A 294 -24.43 5.45 -5.27
N MET A 295 -23.45 5.22 -4.39
CA MET A 295 -23.67 5.08 -2.95
C MET A 295 -24.14 6.36 -2.28
N MET A 296 -23.56 7.52 -2.62
CA MET A 296 -24.00 8.80 -2.06
C MET A 296 -25.40 9.17 -2.58
N ALA A 297 -25.70 8.86 -3.84
CA ALA A 297 -27.02 9.00 -4.42
C ALA A 297 -28.04 8.10 -3.72
N ASN A 298 -27.69 6.84 -3.46
CA ASN A 298 -28.52 5.89 -2.71
C ASN A 298 -28.79 6.39 -1.28
N ALA A 299 -27.82 7.07 -0.67
CA ALA A 299 -27.97 7.76 0.62
C ALA A 299 -28.72 9.10 0.53
N CYS A 300 -29.26 9.46 -0.63
CA CYS A 300 -30.02 10.68 -0.90
C CYS A 300 -29.22 11.99 -0.78
N TYR A 301 -27.88 11.93 -0.80
CA TYR A 301 -27.04 13.11 -1.01
C TYR A 301 -27.10 13.57 -2.46
N ASP A 302 -26.88 14.87 -2.69
CA ASP A 302 -26.79 15.45 -4.04
C ASP A 302 -25.50 14.98 -4.75
N PRO A 303 -25.59 14.18 -5.83
CA PRO A 303 -24.43 13.63 -6.51
C PRO A 303 -23.65 14.70 -7.28
N SER A 304 -24.27 15.86 -7.58
CA SER A 304 -23.57 16.99 -8.18
C SER A 304 -22.50 17.58 -7.24
N ALA A 305 -22.64 17.38 -5.92
CA ALA A 305 -21.64 17.80 -4.95
C ALA A 305 -20.28 17.11 -5.16
N ALA A 306 -20.26 15.89 -5.70
CA ALA A 306 -19.02 15.20 -6.06
C ALA A 306 -18.27 15.94 -7.18
N VAL A 307 -18.98 16.45 -8.19
CA VAL A 307 -18.38 17.26 -9.28
C VAL A 307 -17.76 18.54 -8.70
N VAL A 308 -18.48 19.20 -7.78
CA VAL A 308 -18.00 20.42 -7.13
C VAL A 308 -16.75 20.14 -6.28
N PHE A 309 -16.76 19.05 -5.50
CA PHE A 309 -15.61 18.62 -4.71
C PHE A 309 -14.38 18.37 -5.58
N TRP A 310 -14.51 17.58 -6.64
CA TRP A 310 -13.38 17.27 -7.54
C TRP A 310 -12.86 18.49 -8.28
N LYS A 311 -13.72 19.45 -8.65
CA LYS A 311 -13.28 20.74 -9.21
C LYS A 311 -12.44 21.55 -8.22
N ARG A 312 -12.78 21.54 -6.92
CA ARG A 312 -11.97 22.21 -5.89
C ARG A 312 -10.61 21.54 -5.74
N ILE A 313 -10.55 20.21 -5.78
CA ILE A 313 -9.28 19.47 -5.76
C ILE A 313 -8.42 19.83 -6.99
N GLU A 314 -9.00 19.86 -8.19
CA GLU A 314 -8.30 20.24 -9.43
C GLU A 314 -7.78 21.69 -9.39
N GLN A 315 -8.57 22.62 -8.83
CA GLN A 315 -8.14 24.01 -8.62
C GLN A 315 -6.98 24.12 -7.63
N LEU A 316 -7.05 23.40 -6.51
CA LEU A 316 -5.98 23.38 -5.51
C LEU A 316 -4.70 22.73 -6.07
N GLU A 317 -4.84 21.67 -6.86
CA GLU A 317 -3.72 21.03 -7.57
C GLU A 317 -3.03 22.02 -8.53
N THR A 318 -3.82 22.80 -9.27
CA THR A 318 -3.29 23.82 -10.19
C THR A 318 -2.60 24.96 -9.45
N ALA A 319 -3.14 25.37 -8.29
CA ALA A 319 -2.63 26.51 -7.52
C ALA A 319 -1.38 26.18 -6.68
N HIS A 320 -1.32 24.98 -6.09
CA HIS A 320 -0.29 24.61 -5.09
C HIS A 320 0.57 23.40 -5.50
N GLY A 321 0.26 22.76 -6.63
CA GLY A 321 0.91 21.53 -7.09
C GLY A 321 0.46 20.29 -6.32
N LYS A 322 0.76 19.10 -6.89
CA LYS A 322 0.37 17.79 -6.31
C LYS A 322 0.94 17.53 -4.91
N LEU A 323 2.07 18.15 -4.57
CA LEU A 323 2.79 17.93 -3.31
C LEU A 323 2.05 18.46 -2.08
N ASP A 324 1.17 19.45 -2.23
CA ASP A 324 0.40 20.04 -1.11
C ASP A 324 -0.92 19.30 -0.84
N LEU A 325 -1.26 18.29 -1.65
CA LEU A 325 -2.48 17.48 -1.54
C LEU A 325 -2.12 16.01 -1.28
N THR A 326 -2.02 15.62 0.00
CA THR A 326 -1.74 14.21 0.39
C THR A 326 -2.76 13.23 -0.17
N TRP A 327 -4.04 13.63 -0.29
CA TRP A 327 -5.07 12.85 -0.99
C TRP A 327 -4.70 12.50 -2.43
N LEU A 328 -4.08 13.40 -3.20
CA LEU A 328 -3.69 13.11 -4.59
C LEU A 328 -2.48 12.17 -4.69
N SER A 329 -1.73 12.02 -3.59
CA SER A 329 -0.62 11.08 -3.53
C SER A 329 -1.13 9.64 -3.40
N THR A 330 -2.23 9.42 -2.68
CA THR A 330 -2.88 8.11 -2.54
C THR A 330 -3.92 7.83 -3.64
N HIS A 331 -4.54 8.89 -4.17
CA HIS A 331 -5.57 8.89 -5.22
C HIS A 331 -5.11 9.69 -6.45
N PRO A 332 -4.30 9.10 -7.34
CA PRO A 332 -3.75 9.83 -8.48
C PRO A 332 -4.85 10.37 -9.39
N SER A 333 -4.76 11.65 -9.77
CA SER A 333 -5.72 12.25 -10.70
C SER A 333 -5.63 11.58 -12.09
N THR A 334 -6.79 11.40 -12.72
CA THR A 334 -6.94 11.01 -14.12
C THR A 334 -7.41 12.23 -14.93
N ASN A 335 -7.71 12.08 -16.24
CA ASN A 335 -8.55 13.05 -16.99
C ASN A 335 -9.63 13.63 -16.05
N SER A 336 -9.95 14.93 -16.12
CA SER A 336 -10.78 15.63 -15.11
C SER A 336 -11.88 14.71 -14.55
N ARG A 337 -11.66 14.19 -13.32
CA ARG A 337 -12.57 13.22 -12.67
C ARG A 337 -13.97 13.81 -12.56
N ALA A 338 -14.04 15.12 -12.39
CA ALA A 338 -15.26 15.90 -12.45
C ALA A 338 -16.05 15.66 -13.76
N GLU A 339 -15.38 15.61 -14.92
CA GLU A 339 -16.04 15.35 -16.20
C GLU A 339 -16.51 13.90 -16.34
N LEU A 340 -15.79 12.93 -15.79
CA LEU A 340 -16.25 11.54 -15.75
C LEU A 340 -17.48 11.39 -14.86
N ILE A 341 -17.44 11.94 -13.65
CA ILE A 341 -18.56 11.93 -12.70
C ILE A 341 -19.78 12.64 -13.30
N LYS A 342 -19.58 13.76 -14.00
CA LYS A 342 -20.64 14.48 -14.69
C LYS A 342 -21.40 13.59 -15.69
N LYS A 343 -20.71 12.69 -16.39
CA LYS A 343 -21.35 11.72 -17.31
C LYS A 343 -22.21 10.69 -16.59
N TRP A 344 -21.92 10.40 -15.32
CA TRP A 344 -22.67 9.45 -14.51
C TRP A 344 -23.79 10.08 -13.68
N LEU A 345 -23.88 11.42 -13.62
CA LEU A 345 -24.93 12.13 -12.89
C LEU A 345 -26.34 11.66 -13.26
N PRO A 346 -26.73 11.50 -14.54
CA PRO A 346 -28.08 11.04 -14.87
C PRO A 346 -28.42 9.69 -14.23
N ARG A 347 -27.44 8.78 -14.15
CA ARG A 347 -27.62 7.48 -13.50
C ARG A 347 -27.70 7.62 -11.98
N ALA A 348 -26.89 8.50 -11.38
CA ALA A 348 -26.93 8.77 -9.95
C ALA A 348 -28.27 9.41 -9.54
N GLU A 349 -28.81 10.32 -10.33
CA GLU A 349 -30.13 10.90 -10.09
C GLU A 349 -31.25 9.85 -10.22
N ALA A 350 -31.18 8.96 -11.20
CA ALA A 350 -32.13 7.84 -11.29
C ALA A 350 -32.09 6.94 -10.03
N VAL A 351 -30.92 6.73 -9.42
CA VAL A 351 -30.80 6.02 -8.14
C VAL A 351 -31.47 6.80 -7.01
N ARG A 352 -31.36 8.13 -6.96
CA ARG A 352 -32.05 8.96 -5.96
C ARG A 352 -33.56 8.93 -6.11
N GLU A 353 -34.05 9.00 -7.34
CA GLU A 353 -35.48 8.93 -7.64
C GLU A 353 -36.05 7.58 -7.22
N LYS A 354 -35.38 6.48 -7.59
CA LYS A 354 -35.80 5.12 -7.21
C LYS A 354 -35.91 4.93 -5.69
N ASN A 355 -35.06 5.59 -4.92
CA ASN A 355 -35.04 5.50 -3.46
C ASN A 355 -35.95 6.53 -2.77
N ASN A 356 -36.86 7.18 -3.50
CA ASN A 356 -37.79 8.19 -2.98
C ASN A 356 -37.11 9.29 -2.16
N CYS A 357 -35.89 9.65 -2.56
CA CYS A 357 -35.08 10.64 -1.84
C CYS A 357 -35.76 12.01 -1.76
N ALA A 358 -36.65 12.35 -2.70
CA ALA A 358 -37.45 13.57 -2.66
C ALA A 358 -38.31 13.66 -1.38
N THR A 359 -38.92 12.54 -0.98
CA THR A 359 -39.74 12.45 0.24
C THR A 359 -38.85 12.51 1.48
N THR A 360 -37.78 11.71 1.52
CA THR A 360 -36.80 11.68 2.61
C THR A 360 -36.14 13.04 2.84
N ASN A 361 -35.74 13.73 1.77
CA ASN A 361 -35.12 15.05 1.87
C ASN A 361 -36.12 16.14 2.29
N ARG A 362 -37.39 16.05 1.89
CA ARG A 362 -38.43 16.98 2.37
C ARG A 362 -38.62 16.89 3.89
N TYR A 363 -38.68 15.67 4.44
CA TYR A 363 -38.73 15.47 5.88
C TYR A 363 -37.44 15.96 6.56
N TYR A 364 -36.28 15.58 6.02
CA TYR A 364 -34.99 16.00 6.57
C TYR A 364 -34.84 17.51 6.63
N GLU A 365 -35.10 18.23 5.54
CA GLU A 365 -35.02 19.70 5.50
C GLU A 365 -36.06 20.36 6.42
N GLY A 366 -37.25 19.77 6.56
CA GLY A 366 -38.27 20.24 7.51
C GLY A 366 -37.82 20.14 8.98
N PHE A 367 -37.05 19.10 9.34
CA PHE A 367 -36.54 18.92 10.70
C PHE A 367 -35.13 19.49 10.93
N ARG A 368 -34.39 19.82 9.86
CA ARG A 368 -33.01 20.33 9.94
C ARG A 368 -32.83 21.51 10.91
N PRO A 369 -33.74 22.49 10.99
CA PRO A 369 -33.62 23.61 11.94
C PRO A 369 -33.66 23.18 13.41
N LEU A 370 -34.34 22.07 13.75
CA LEU A 370 -34.45 21.58 15.12
C LEU A 370 -33.16 20.92 15.63
N PHE A 371 -32.27 20.53 14.72
CA PHE A 371 -31.02 19.82 15.03
C PHE A 371 -29.77 20.68 14.81
N GLN A 372 -29.92 21.92 14.33
CA GLN A 372 -28.82 22.89 14.38
C GLN A 372 -28.70 23.42 15.81
N PRO A 373 -27.49 23.51 16.39
CA PRO A 373 -27.32 24.19 17.66
C PRO A 373 -27.85 25.62 17.50
N MET A 374 -28.75 26.06 18.38
CA MET A 374 -29.13 27.47 18.44
C MET A 374 -27.86 28.28 18.61
N THR A 375 -27.43 28.96 17.55
CA THR A 375 -26.44 30.03 17.65
C THR A 375 -27.10 31.08 18.53
N TYR A 376 -26.68 31.13 19.79
CA TYR A 376 -27.07 32.17 20.73
C TYR A 376 -26.64 33.51 20.11
N TYR A 377 -27.61 34.24 19.55
CA TYR A 377 -27.41 35.64 19.20
C TYR A 377 -27.28 36.39 20.53
N SER A 378 -26.05 36.75 20.90
CA SER A 378 -25.83 37.78 21.91
C SER A 378 -26.37 39.09 21.34
N ARG A 379 -27.43 39.63 21.96
CA ARG A 379 -27.83 41.02 21.79
C ARG A 379 -26.92 41.93 22.60
#